data_AF-A0A5D2D8C3-F1
#
_entry.id   AF-A0A5D2D8C3-F1
#
_cell.length_a   1.000
_cell.length_b   1.000
_cell.length_c   1.000
_cell.angle_alpha   90.00
_cell.angle_beta   90.00
_cell.angle_gamma   90.00
#
_symmetry.space_group_name_H-M   'P 1'
#
loop_
_entity.id
_entity.type
_entity.pdbx_description
1 polymer ?
#
loop_
_entity_poly.entity_id
_entity_poly.type
_entity_poly.pdbx_seq_one_letter_code
_entity_poly.pdbx_strand_id
1 'polypeptide(L)'
;MLLVLEGCRWCTTDACLEHERIALLHLKPFFVYRNPLQSWVEVKGSDCYKWEGFECNTTTRRLIQLSLISTKWEDNWEYGMDNRNLIVWYLNASMFLPFEELKRLYLSGNAIGGNLENEGFGKLSFTLSNLEILDLSYNYLNDSILLSLSELSSLRYLDLSYNQFEGSSHLRGKLSLVRC
;
A
#
# COMPACT_ATOMS: atom_id res chain seq x y z
N MET A 1 -44.04 -15.71 23.28
CA MET A 1 -42.63 -16.15 23.26
C MET A 1 -42.05 -15.77 21.90
N LEU A 2 -41.48 -14.57 21.82
CA LEU A 2 -40.81 -14.07 20.61
C LEU A 2 -39.31 -14.17 20.89
N LEU A 3 -38.63 -15.01 20.11
CA LEU A 3 -37.17 -15.17 20.16
C LEU A 3 -36.54 -13.90 19.60
N VAL A 4 -36.01 -13.04 20.47
CA VAL A 4 -35.08 -12.00 20.07
C VAL A 4 -33.76 -12.71 19.79
N LEU A 5 -33.50 -13.01 18.52
CA LEU A 5 -32.16 -13.35 18.08
C LEU A 5 -31.30 -12.11 18.30
N GLU A 6 -30.43 -12.17 19.31
CA GLU A 6 -29.29 -11.30 19.48
C GLU A 6 -28.37 -11.46 18.25
N GLY A 7 -28.75 -10.79 17.16
CA GLY A 7 -27.90 -10.63 16.00
C GLY A 7 -26.75 -9.73 16.40
N CYS A 8 -25.53 -10.25 16.31
CA CYS A 8 -24.28 -9.49 16.46
C CYS A 8 -24.44 -8.09 15.85
N ARG A 9 -23.99 -7.04 16.55
CA ARG A 9 -23.75 -5.73 15.94
C ARG A 9 -22.67 -5.94 14.87
N TRP A 10 -23.09 -6.08 13.62
CA TRP A 10 -22.22 -6.12 12.45
C TRP A 10 -21.44 -4.80 12.40
N CYS A 11 -20.30 -4.74 11.70
CA CYS A 11 -19.62 -3.49 11.36
C CYS A 11 -20.69 -2.45 11.02
N THR A 12 -20.94 -1.50 11.93
CA THR A 12 -22.05 -0.57 11.80
C THR A 12 -21.69 0.36 10.67
N THR A 13 -22.22 0.08 9.47
CA THR A 13 -22.59 0.99 8.36
C THR A 13 -21.67 2.14 7.93
N ASP A 14 -20.53 2.39 8.57
CA ASP A 14 -19.77 3.65 8.49
C ASP A 14 -18.29 3.39 8.16
N ALA A 15 -17.83 2.14 8.26
CA ALA A 15 -16.52 1.73 7.76
C ALA A 15 -16.62 1.32 6.27
N CYS A 16 -15.51 1.43 5.54
CA CYS A 16 -15.39 1.21 4.09
C CYS A 16 -16.24 0.04 3.55
N LEU A 17 -16.60 0.09 2.25
CA LEU A 17 -17.37 -0.96 1.57
C LEU A 17 -16.83 -2.36 1.89
N GLU A 18 -17.76 -3.27 2.17
CA GLU A 18 -17.41 -4.60 2.67
C GLU A 18 -16.45 -5.37 1.74
N HIS A 19 -16.58 -5.22 0.42
CA HIS A 19 -15.67 -5.87 -0.53
C HIS A 19 -14.25 -5.28 -0.49
N GLU A 20 -14.09 -3.97 -0.28
CA GLU A 20 -12.77 -3.37 -0.10
C GLU A 20 -12.15 -3.80 1.24
N ARG A 21 -12.97 -3.95 2.28
CA ARG A 21 -12.53 -4.49 3.57
C ARG A 21 -12.02 -5.93 3.43
N ILE A 22 -12.72 -6.77 2.67
CA ILE A 22 -12.28 -8.14 2.34
C ILE A 22 -10.97 -8.09 1.52
N ALA A 23 -10.86 -7.18 0.56
CA ALA A 23 -9.64 -7.00 -0.22
C ALA A 23 -8.44 -6.59 0.67
N LEU A 24 -8.62 -5.73 1.67
CA LEU A 24 -7.59 -5.40 2.66
C LEU A 24 -7.14 -6.65 3.45
N LEU A 25 -8.07 -7.52 3.85
CA LEU A 25 -7.72 -8.79 4.51
C LEU A 25 -6.93 -9.72 3.58
N HIS A 26 -7.22 -9.73 2.29
CA HIS A 26 -6.46 -10.48 1.28
C HIS A 26 -5.07 -9.88 1.00
N LEU A 27 -4.90 -8.57 1.21
CA LEU A 27 -3.63 -7.86 1.07
C LEU A 27 -2.68 -8.13 2.25
N LYS A 28 -3.23 -8.32 3.46
CA LYS A 28 -2.47 -8.47 4.71
C LYS A 28 -1.36 -9.54 4.69
N PRO A 29 -1.53 -10.75 4.13
CA PRO A 29 -0.49 -11.78 4.10
C PRO A 29 0.76 -11.41 3.31
N PHE A 30 0.72 -10.33 2.53
CA PHE A 30 1.86 -9.86 1.75
C PHE A 30 2.74 -8.87 2.51
N PHE A 31 2.26 -8.33 3.65
CA PHE A 31 2.86 -7.28 4.47
C PHE A 31 2.92 -7.70 5.95
N VAL A 32 3.80 -8.65 6.28
CA VAL A 32 3.76 -9.47 7.51
C VAL A 32 4.91 -9.19 8.48
N TYR A 33 5.57 -8.03 8.43
CA TYR A 33 6.62 -7.76 9.42
C TYR A 33 6.04 -7.28 10.74
N ARG A 34 6.29 -7.97 11.87
CA ARG A 34 5.93 -7.53 13.24
C ARG A 34 4.46 -7.13 13.51
N ASN A 35 3.54 -7.46 12.60
CA ASN A 35 2.10 -7.29 12.78
C ASN A 35 1.60 -5.81 12.96
N PRO A 36 2.08 -4.79 12.22
CA PRO A 36 1.52 -3.44 12.25
C PRO A 36 0.07 -3.40 11.77
N LEU A 37 -0.33 -4.41 10.98
CA LEU A 37 -1.72 -4.65 10.57
C LEU A 37 -2.49 -5.51 11.60
N GLN A 38 -2.01 -5.65 12.84
CA GLN A 38 -2.66 -6.44 13.89
C GLN A 38 -4.07 -5.93 14.20
N SER A 39 -4.33 -4.63 13.99
CA SER A 39 -5.66 -4.04 14.11
C SER A 39 -6.67 -4.59 13.10
N TRP A 40 -6.21 -5.12 11.95
CA TRP A 40 -7.06 -5.69 10.91
C TRP A 40 -7.48 -7.12 11.29
N VAL A 41 -8.55 -7.23 12.09
CA VAL A 41 -9.06 -8.50 12.59
C VAL A 41 -10.32 -8.94 11.84
N GLU A 42 -10.35 -10.20 11.42
CA GLU A 42 -11.55 -10.84 10.85
C GLU A 42 -12.43 -11.40 11.96
N VAL A 43 -12.90 -10.54 12.86
CA VAL A 43 -13.88 -10.94 13.87
C VAL A 43 -15.22 -10.36 13.48
N LYS A 44 -16.22 -11.23 13.31
CA LYS A 44 -17.60 -10.84 13.03
C LYS A 44 -18.10 -9.94 14.17
N GLY A 45 -18.35 -8.67 13.89
CA GLY A 45 -18.70 -7.66 14.89
C GLY A 45 -17.50 -6.93 15.53
N SER A 46 -16.33 -6.95 14.89
CA SER A 46 -15.20 -6.10 15.30
C SER A 46 -15.35 -4.66 14.85
N ASP A 47 -14.85 -3.79 15.72
CA ASP A 47 -14.79 -2.35 15.56
C ASP A 47 -13.69 -1.94 14.57
N CYS A 48 -14.03 -1.92 13.28
CA CYS A 48 -13.12 -1.53 12.20
C CYS A 48 -12.69 -0.05 12.23
N TYR A 49 -13.31 0.81 13.06
CA TYR A 49 -12.84 2.18 13.30
C TYR A 49 -11.48 2.24 14.02
N LYS A 50 -11.01 1.11 14.59
CA LYS A 50 -9.69 0.98 15.22
C LYS A 50 -8.61 0.53 14.26
N TRP A 51 -8.96 0.24 12.99
CA TRP A 51 -7.94 -0.16 12.04
C TRP A 51 -7.11 1.07 11.67
N GLU A 52 -5.80 0.94 11.85
CA GLU A 52 -4.84 1.96 11.45
C GLU A 52 -4.41 1.74 10.01
N GLY A 53 -3.92 2.80 9.36
CA GLY A 53 -3.33 2.70 8.03
C GLY A 53 -4.30 2.81 6.86
N PHE A 54 -5.55 3.22 7.04
CA PHE A 54 -6.40 3.66 5.92
C PHE A 54 -7.42 4.73 6.30
N GLU A 55 -7.99 5.34 5.27
CA GLU A 55 -9.05 6.34 5.39
C GLU A 55 -10.14 6.05 4.35
N CYS A 56 -11.40 6.19 4.76
CA CYS A 56 -12.56 6.03 3.91
C CYS A 56 -13.22 7.38 3.66
N ASN A 57 -13.75 7.59 2.45
CA ASN A 57 -14.65 8.70 2.19
C ASN A 57 -15.97 8.49 2.96
N THR A 58 -16.42 9.49 3.72
CA THR A 58 -17.61 9.38 4.57
C THR A 58 -18.92 9.28 3.78
N THR A 59 -18.93 9.73 2.53
CA THR A 59 -20.11 9.75 1.65
C THR A 59 -20.16 8.51 0.77
N THR A 60 -19.08 8.22 0.03
CA THR A 60 -19.03 7.07 -0.89
C THR A 60 -18.74 5.75 -0.17
N ARG A 61 -18.23 5.84 1.08
CA ARG A 61 -17.72 4.71 1.87
C ARG A 61 -16.62 3.94 1.16
N ARG A 62 -15.88 4.57 0.25
CA ARG A 62 -14.76 3.97 -0.47
C ARG A 62 -13.43 4.31 0.19
N LEU A 63 -12.47 3.40 0.07
CA LEU A 63 -11.09 3.60 0.50
C LEU A 63 -10.43 4.69 -0.33
N ILE A 64 -9.98 5.77 0.32
CA ILE A 64 -9.32 6.90 -0.33
C ILE A 64 -7.83 7.00 0.02
N GLN A 65 -7.43 6.40 1.13
CA GLN A 65 -6.04 6.33 1.55
C GLN A 65 -5.71 4.94 2.07
N LEU A 66 -4.54 4.44 1.69
CA LEU A 66 -3.96 3.22 2.22
C LEU A 66 -2.48 3.46 2.55
N SER A 67 -2.10 3.11 3.77
CA SER A 67 -0.75 3.24 4.29
C SER A 67 -0.26 1.87 4.78
N LEU A 68 0.81 1.41 4.14
CA LEU A 68 1.50 0.16 4.40
C LEU A 68 2.99 0.43 4.66
N ILE A 69 3.31 1.58 5.26
CA ILE A 69 4.68 2.00 5.54
C ILE A 69 5.35 1.01 6.51
N SER A 70 6.55 0.54 6.16
CA SER A 70 7.36 -0.35 6.99
C SER A 70 6.64 -1.61 7.46
N THR A 71 5.72 -2.12 6.65
CA THR A 71 4.92 -3.32 6.97
C THR A 71 5.55 -4.60 6.42
N LYS A 72 6.61 -4.49 5.62
CA LYS A 72 7.38 -5.61 5.10
C LYS A 72 8.88 -5.34 5.20
N TRP A 73 9.47 -5.86 6.25
CA TRP A 73 10.90 -5.94 6.45
C TRP A 73 11.20 -7.39 6.84
N GLU A 74 12.02 -8.10 6.08
CA GLU A 74 12.46 -9.43 6.53
C GLU A 74 13.74 -9.23 7.34
N ASP A 75 13.61 -9.17 8.67
CA ASP A 75 14.76 -9.28 9.55
C ASP A 75 15.26 -10.73 9.46
N ASN A 76 16.24 -10.98 8.59
CA ASN A 76 17.17 -12.11 8.78
C ASN A 76 18.04 -11.80 10.01
N TRP A 77 17.47 -11.82 11.22
CA TRP A 77 18.21 -11.71 12.48
C TRP A 77 18.44 -13.07 13.15
N GLU A 78 17.82 -14.15 12.65
CA GLU A 78 18.08 -15.49 13.18
C GLU A 78 19.22 -16.14 12.39
N TYR A 79 20.41 -16.16 12.99
CA TYR A 79 21.72 -16.64 12.51
C TYR A 79 22.63 -15.61 11.82
N GLY A 80 23.55 -15.06 12.63
CA GLY A 80 24.99 -15.07 12.33
C GLY A 80 25.50 -14.20 11.17
N MET A 81 26.44 -13.32 11.50
CA MET A 81 27.26 -12.52 10.59
C MET A 81 27.65 -13.22 9.27
N ASP A 82 27.70 -12.41 8.20
CA ASP A 82 28.09 -12.70 6.81
C ASP A 82 27.06 -13.36 5.88
N ASN A 83 26.00 -12.59 5.53
CA ASN A 83 25.57 -12.36 4.13
C ASN A 83 24.32 -11.48 4.10
N ARG A 84 24.48 -10.19 3.75
CA ARG A 84 23.37 -9.25 3.53
C ARG A 84 22.60 -9.58 2.24
N ASN A 85 22.03 -10.77 2.13
CA ASN A 85 21.05 -11.08 1.10
C ASN A 85 19.72 -10.47 1.54
N LEU A 86 19.60 -9.16 1.37
CA LEU A 86 18.32 -8.46 1.46
C LEU A 86 17.38 -9.10 0.42
N ILE A 87 16.30 -9.73 0.89
CA ILE A 87 15.27 -10.29 0.02
C ILE A 87 14.40 -9.13 -0.45
N VAL A 88 14.85 -8.52 -1.53
CA VAL A 88 14.07 -7.55 -2.29
C VAL A 88 12.93 -8.30 -2.99
N TRP A 89 11.74 -7.69 -3.03
CA TRP A 89 10.58 -8.29 -3.68
C TRP A 89 9.95 -7.35 -4.71
N TYR A 90 9.19 -7.96 -5.62
CA TYR A 90 8.52 -7.26 -6.71
C TYR A 90 7.04 -7.10 -6.38
N LEU A 91 6.56 -5.86 -6.44
CA LEU A 91 5.18 -5.51 -6.11
C LEU A 91 4.23 -5.94 -7.23
N ASN A 92 3.16 -6.64 -6.85
CA ASN A 92 1.98 -6.80 -7.69
C ASN A 92 1.01 -5.64 -7.44
N ALA A 93 0.95 -4.67 -8.36
CA ALA A 93 0.06 -3.52 -8.19
C ALA A 93 -1.41 -3.91 -8.39
N SER A 94 -1.71 -5.07 -8.99
CA SER A 94 -3.08 -5.54 -9.22
C SER A 94 -3.85 -5.78 -7.93
N MET A 95 -3.14 -5.95 -6.82
CA MET A 95 -3.70 -6.07 -5.49
C MET A 95 -4.47 -4.82 -5.04
N PHE A 96 -4.24 -3.67 -5.67
CA PHE A 96 -4.93 -2.41 -5.38
C PHE A 96 -6.16 -2.15 -6.27
N LEU A 97 -6.43 -3.03 -7.25
CA LEU A 97 -7.59 -2.90 -8.15
C LEU A 97 -8.95 -2.77 -7.45
N PRO A 98 -9.20 -3.42 -6.30
CA PRO A 98 -10.48 -3.25 -5.61
C PRO A 98 -10.75 -1.83 -5.09
N PHE A 99 -9.71 -0.99 -4.98
CA PHE A 99 -9.79 0.34 -4.36
C PHE A 99 -9.93 1.46 -5.42
N GLU A 100 -11.08 1.51 -6.08
CA GLU A 100 -11.29 2.36 -7.27
C GLU A 100 -11.21 3.88 -6.98
N GLU A 101 -11.50 4.31 -5.74
CA GLU A 101 -11.39 5.72 -5.32
C GLU A 101 -10.08 6.02 -4.58
N LEU A 102 -9.10 5.10 -4.61
CA LEU A 102 -7.83 5.28 -3.90
C LEU A 102 -7.08 6.50 -4.44
N LYS A 103 -6.82 7.46 -3.55
CA LYS A 103 -6.12 8.71 -3.87
C LYS A 103 -4.70 8.76 -3.34
N ARG A 104 -4.44 8.07 -2.22
CA ARG A 104 -3.18 8.15 -1.50
C ARG A 104 -2.69 6.76 -1.15
N LEU A 105 -1.52 6.39 -1.64
CA LEU A 105 -0.91 5.10 -1.38
C LEU A 105 0.51 5.29 -0.82
N TYR A 106 0.72 4.83 0.40
CA TYR A 106 2.01 4.90 1.08
C TYR A 106 2.61 3.50 1.24
N LEU A 107 3.74 3.28 0.57
CA LEU A 107 4.47 2.00 0.49
C LEU A 107 5.93 2.16 0.93
N SER A 108 6.24 3.23 1.67
CA SER A 108 7.59 3.53 2.12
C SER A 108 8.18 2.42 3.00
N GLY A 109 9.49 2.15 2.87
CA GLY A 109 10.18 1.27 3.82
C GLY A 109 9.84 -0.21 3.70
N ASN A 110 9.46 -0.72 2.52
CA ASN A 110 8.98 -2.08 2.33
C ASN A 110 9.95 -3.01 1.59
N ALA A 111 11.18 -2.60 1.31
CA ALA A 111 12.14 -3.38 0.52
C ALA A 111 11.67 -3.77 -0.91
N ILE A 112 10.87 -2.91 -1.56
CA ILE A 112 10.39 -3.12 -2.93
C ILE A 112 11.54 -2.85 -3.92
N GLY A 113 11.84 -3.80 -4.81
CA GLY A 113 12.88 -3.64 -5.85
C GLY A 113 12.35 -3.22 -7.21
N GLY A 114 11.06 -3.43 -7.43
CA GLY A 114 10.39 -3.16 -8.67
C GLY A 114 8.95 -3.67 -8.62
N ASN A 115 8.35 -3.83 -9.79
CA ASN A 115 7.03 -4.40 -9.97
C ASN A 115 7.09 -5.70 -10.78
N LEU A 116 6.03 -6.51 -10.71
CA LEU A 116 5.88 -7.66 -11.60
C LEU A 116 5.59 -7.21 -13.02
N GLU A 117 6.23 -7.87 -14.00
CA GLU A 117 5.93 -7.68 -15.42
C GLU A 117 4.43 -7.89 -15.66
N ASN A 118 3.82 -7.02 -16.48
CA ASN A 118 2.38 -7.06 -16.79
C ASN A 118 1.42 -6.82 -15.61
N GLU A 119 1.91 -6.47 -14.41
CA GLU A 119 1.10 -6.21 -13.22
C GLU A 119 1.61 -5.00 -12.41
N GLY A 120 2.41 -4.15 -13.08
CA GLY A 120 2.92 -2.89 -12.56
C GLY A 120 1.95 -1.72 -12.66
N PHE A 121 2.28 -0.63 -11.97
CA PHE A 121 1.48 0.60 -11.92
C PHE A 121 0.99 1.11 -13.27
N GLY A 122 1.85 1.08 -14.29
CA GLY A 122 1.51 1.65 -15.59
C GLY A 122 0.35 0.94 -16.28
N LYS A 123 0.33 -0.39 -16.26
CA LYS A 123 -0.79 -1.18 -16.80
C LYS A 123 -2.11 -0.91 -16.06
N LEU A 124 -2.01 -0.49 -14.81
CA LEU A 124 -3.16 -0.20 -13.95
C LEU A 124 -3.50 1.29 -13.93
N SER A 125 -2.85 2.12 -14.73
CA SER A 125 -3.04 3.58 -14.78
C SER A 125 -4.50 3.98 -15.03
N PHE A 126 -5.25 3.21 -15.82
CA PHE A 126 -6.67 3.44 -16.04
C PHE A 126 -7.50 3.20 -14.76
N THR A 127 -7.20 2.14 -14.02
CA THR A 127 -7.93 1.79 -12.79
C THR A 127 -7.50 2.67 -11.61
N LEU A 128 -6.22 3.00 -11.51
CA LEU A 128 -5.64 3.88 -10.49
C LEU A 128 -5.72 5.36 -10.89
N SER A 129 -6.72 5.74 -11.71
CA SER A 129 -6.89 7.08 -12.26
C SER A 129 -7.26 8.16 -11.24
N ASN A 130 -7.53 7.76 -9.99
CA ASN A 130 -7.75 8.67 -8.87
C ASN A 130 -6.49 8.85 -8.00
N LEU A 131 -5.39 8.14 -8.26
CA LEU A 131 -4.21 8.14 -7.42
C LEU A 131 -3.44 9.47 -7.56
N GLU A 132 -3.47 10.29 -6.51
CA GLU A 132 -2.87 11.64 -6.47
C GLU A 132 -1.51 11.64 -5.75
N ILE A 133 -1.35 10.78 -4.73
CA ILE A 133 -0.14 10.70 -3.91
C ILE A 133 0.35 9.26 -3.89
N LEU A 134 1.61 9.06 -4.26
CA LEU A 134 2.31 7.79 -4.16
C LEU A 134 3.65 7.98 -3.43
N ASP A 135 3.81 7.33 -2.30
CA ASP A 135 5.07 7.32 -1.55
C ASP A 135 5.71 5.93 -1.66
N LEU A 136 6.84 5.88 -2.35
CA LEU A 136 7.68 4.71 -2.56
C LEU A 136 9.09 4.92 -1.96
N SER A 137 9.24 5.88 -1.04
CA SER A 137 10.52 6.18 -0.41
C SER A 137 11.08 5.00 0.40
N TYR A 138 12.38 5.00 0.69
CA TYR A 138 13.03 3.96 1.51
C TYR A 138 12.79 2.53 0.98
N ASN A 139 12.92 2.34 -0.34
CA ASN A 139 12.82 1.04 -0.99
C ASN A 139 14.13 0.74 -1.77
N TYR A 140 14.14 -0.30 -2.60
CA TYR A 140 15.28 -0.71 -3.43
C TYR A 140 14.99 -0.51 -4.92
N LEU A 141 14.15 0.45 -5.29
CA LEU A 141 13.76 0.71 -6.66
C LEU A 141 14.92 1.29 -7.47
N ASN A 142 14.96 0.99 -8.77
CA ASN A 142 15.90 1.55 -9.74
C ASN A 142 15.14 2.12 -10.95
N ASP A 143 15.87 2.61 -11.95
CA ASP A 143 15.30 3.33 -13.11
C ASP A 143 14.27 2.53 -13.92
N SER A 144 14.24 1.19 -13.80
CA SER A 144 13.26 0.34 -14.48
C SER A 144 11.80 0.65 -14.12
N ILE A 145 11.54 1.20 -12.92
CA ILE A 145 10.17 1.49 -12.47
C ILE A 145 9.60 2.77 -13.12
N LEU A 146 10.46 3.67 -13.63
CA LEU A 146 10.08 5.02 -14.05
C LEU A 146 9.06 5.02 -15.18
N LEU A 147 9.21 4.12 -16.16
CA LEU A 147 8.24 3.98 -17.26
C LEU A 147 6.85 3.64 -16.71
N SER A 148 6.77 2.69 -15.78
CA SER A 148 5.51 2.27 -15.17
C SER A 148 4.85 3.39 -14.36
N LEU A 149 5.64 4.21 -13.65
CA LEU A 149 5.11 5.33 -12.87
C LEU A 149 4.68 6.52 -13.76
N SER A 150 5.33 6.71 -14.91
CA SER A 150 5.01 7.81 -15.84
C SER A 150 3.61 7.72 -16.45
N GLU A 151 3.03 6.52 -16.47
CA GLU A 151 1.67 6.27 -16.99
C GLU A 151 0.57 6.67 -15.99
N LEU A 152 0.92 6.92 -14.72
CA LEU A 152 -0.03 7.37 -13.68
C LEU A 152 -0.36 8.86 -13.84
N SER A 153 -1.25 9.17 -14.79
CA SER A 153 -1.61 10.54 -15.19
C SER A 153 -2.24 11.41 -14.08
N SER A 154 -2.78 10.80 -13.02
CA SER A 154 -3.41 11.49 -11.89
C SER A 154 -2.44 11.91 -10.78
N LEU A 155 -1.19 11.43 -10.82
CA LEU A 155 -0.23 11.72 -9.76
C LEU A 155 0.12 13.21 -9.69
N ARG A 156 0.06 13.73 -8.47
CA ARG A 156 0.43 15.10 -8.09
C ARG A 156 1.65 15.14 -7.18
N TYR A 157 1.84 14.07 -6.40
CA TYR A 157 2.98 13.90 -5.52
C TYR A 157 3.53 12.48 -5.65
N LEU A 158 4.84 12.38 -5.86
CA LEU A 158 5.56 11.12 -5.94
C LEU A 158 6.84 11.24 -5.11
N ASP A 159 6.98 10.42 -4.07
CA ASP A 159 8.20 10.31 -3.28
C ASP A 159 8.97 9.05 -3.66
N LEU A 160 10.19 9.25 -4.16
CA LEU A 160 11.14 8.21 -4.55
C LEU A 160 12.45 8.32 -3.76
N SER A 161 12.48 9.13 -2.70
CA SER A 161 13.69 9.34 -1.90
C SER A 161 14.19 8.03 -1.28
N TYR A 162 15.51 7.91 -1.07
CA TYR A 162 16.13 6.71 -0.49
C TYR A 162 15.83 5.41 -1.27
N ASN A 163 16.07 5.43 -2.58
CA ASN A 163 16.05 4.29 -3.51
C ASN A 163 17.39 4.16 -4.27
N GLN A 164 17.52 3.22 -5.21
CA GLN A 164 18.74 2.86 -5.95
C GLN A 164 18.80 3.44 -7.38
N PHE A 165 18.34 4.66 -7.61
CA PHE A 165 18.40 5.29 -8.94
C PHE A 165 19.83 5.70 -9.32
N GLU A 166 20.27 5.31 -10.53
CA GLU A 166 21.60 5.64 -11.07
C GLU A 166 21.63 7.13 -11.49
N GLY A 167 22.04 8.00 -10.55
CA GLY A 167 21.99 9.46 -10.72
C GLY A 167 21.75 10.24 -9.42
N SER A 168 21.46 9.52 -8.33
CA SER A 168 21.18 10.05 -6.99
C SER A 168 22.30 10.90 -6.35
N SER A 169 23.53 10.88 -6.87
CA SER A 169 24.59 11.82 -6.47
C SER A 169 24.36 13.26 -6.96
N HIS A 170 23.53 13.46 -7.99
CA HIS A 170 23.20 14.78 -8.55
C HIS A 170 21.83 15.34 -8.12
N LEU A 171 20.98 14.52 -7.47
CA LEU A 171 19.62 14.89 -7.06
C LEU A 171 19.51 15.42 -5.61
N ARG A 172 20.64 15.61 -4.91
CA ARG A 172 20.69 16.08 -3.51
C ARG A 172 20.27 17.54 -3.28
N GLY A 173 19.84 18.26 -4.31
CA GLY A 173 19.32 19.62 -4.20
C GLY A 173 18.10 19.82 -5.09
N LYS A 174 16.93 20.02 -4.48
CA LYS A 174 15.62 20.29 -5.08
C LYS A 174 15.02 19.17 -5.94
N LEU A 175 14.12 18.41 -5.32
CA LEU A 175 12.97 17.84 -6.02
C LEU A 175 11.73 18.05 -5.15
N SER A 176 11.22 19.28 -5.17
CA SER A 176 9.91 19.63 -4.63
C SER A 176 8.79 19.44 -5.64
N LEU A 177 9.00 18.61 -6.68
CA LEU A 177 8.04 18.14 -7.69
C LEU A 177 8.88 17.33 -8.69
N VAL A 178 8.79 15.99 -8.71
CA VAL A 178 9.17 15.26 -9.93
C VAL A 178 8.01 15.42 -10.92
N ARG A 179 8.06 16.50 -11.69
CA ARG A 179 7.85 16.42 -13.14
C ARG A 179 9.24 16.63 -13.75
N CYS A 180 10.03 15.56 -13.72
CA CYS A 180 11.46 15.52 -14.02
C CYS A 180 12.34 16.42 -13.14
#